data_AF-A0A9W9D483-F1
#
_entry.id   AF-A0A9W9D483-F1
#
_cell.length_a   1.000
_cell.length_b   1.000
_cell.length_c   1.000
_cell.angle_alpha   90.00
_cell.angle_beta   90.00
_cell.angle_gamma   90.00
#
_symmetry.space_group_name_H-M   'P 1'
#
loop_
_entity.id
_entity.type
_entity.pdbx_description
1 polymer ?
#
loop_
_entity_poly.entity_id
_entity_poly.type
_entity_poly.pdbx_seq_one_letter_code
_entity_poly.pdbx_strand_id
1 'polypeptide(L)'
;MAPIDSSSWPSYAKIDPSFEALIPHLPPLKSFADYSSATDLRTAIAAQVSQMLAAGIVTPPSWADLGVEKSEIAIPVRDGASLRAVVYKPTTAARGPLAVYFHGGGWTFGSPEYWEHGFALLTSMGITCVGVAYRLAPEHPFPTAAHDAIDSLKWCVEHASELDASVEEGVLLLGTSAGANLAAVASHEAVERGWGEGIRGVVLVAPGLGHPDAVKEEWREHWGSWEQNKDAPILDVRGVKWFFEQYKPIPDSPYASVLLWPGGHKGQPPTYMQAMG
;
A
#
# COMPACT_ATOMS: atom_id res chain seq x y z
N MET A 1 -27.11 3.72 7.70
CA MET A 1 -26.45 2.46 8.12
C MET A 1 -26.62 2.34 9.61
N ALA A 2 -26.93 1.16 10.13
CA ALA A 2 -26.82 0.92 11.56
C ALA A 2 -25.33 1.06 11.97
N PRO A 3 -25.02 1.49 13.21
CA PRO A 3 -23.65 1.46 13.70
C PRO A 3 -23.08 0.04 13.56
N ILE A 4 -21.82 -0.08 13.17
CA ILE A 4 -21.15 -1.38 13.17
C ILE A 4 -20.93 -1.74 14.65
N ASP A 5 -21.42 -2.90 15.08
CA ASP A 5 -21.15 -3.41 16.42
C ASP A 5 -19.64 -3.69 16.55
N SER A 6 -18.95 -2.81 17.29
CA SER A 6 -17.51 -2.87 17.50
C SER A 6 -17.11 -3.60 18.78
N SER A 7 -18.07 -4.16 19.54
CA SER A 7 -17.76 -4.77 20.84
C SER A 7 -16.83 -5.98 20.73
N SER A 8 -16.81 -6.65 19.57
CA SER A 8 -15.94 -7.78 19.28
C SER A 8 -14.54 -7.38 18.78
N TRP A 9 -14.34 -6.14 18.34
CA TRP A 9 -13.09 -5.73 17.69
C TRP A 9 -11.84 -5.89 18.57
N PRO A 10 -11.89 -5.67 19.90
CA PRO A 10 -10.74 -5.93 20.76
C PRO A 10 -10.24 -7.38 20.73
N SER A 11 -11.04 -8.35 20.28
CA SER A 11 -10.55 -9.73 20.15
C SER A 11 -9.54 -9.90 19.01
N TYR A 12 -9.52 -9.00 18.02
CA TYR A 12 -8.55 -9.06 16.93
C TYR A 12 -7.13 -8.74 17.40
N ALA A 13 -6.98 -7.96 18.48
CA ALA A 13 -5.67 -7.66 19.09
C ALA A 13 -5.03 -8.85 19.82
N LYS A 14 -5.73 -9.98 19.94
CA LYS A 14 -5.15 -11.20 20.50
C LYS A 14 -4.26 -11.84 19.46
N ILE A 15 -2.98 -11.98 19.79
CA ILE A 15 -2.02 -12.69 18.95
C ILE A 15 -2.53 -14.11 18.68
N ASP A 16 -2.48 -14.52 17.42
CA ASP A 16 -2.87 -15.89 17.04
C ASP A 16 -1.97 -16.90 17.78
N PRO A 17 -2.55 -17.94 18.43
CA PRO A 17 -1.77 -18.89 19.21
C PRO A 17 -0.65 -19.59 18.40
N SER A 18 -0.84 -19.77 17.09
CA SER A 18 0.19 -20.35 16.23
C SER A 18 1.37 -19.40 16.04
N PHE A 19 1.12 -18.09 15.96
CA PHE A 19 2.19 -17.09 15.90
C PHE A 19 2.83 -16.86 17.27
N GLU A 20 2.03 -16.84 18.35
CA GLU A 20 2.51 -16.72 19.72
C GLU A 20 3.52 -17.82 20.07
N ALA A 21 3.23 -19.06 19.66
CA ALA A 21 4.13 -20.20 19.82
C ALA A 21 5.47 -20.06 19.06
N LEU A 22 5.51 -19.24 18.00
CA LEU A 22 6.72 -18.99 17.21
C LEU A 22 7.59 -17.88 17.80
N ILE A 23 7.01 -16.91 18.52
CA ILE A 23 7.72 -15.73 19.04
C ILE A 23 9.03 -16.07 19.77
N PRO A 24 9.10 -17.06 20.69
CA PRO A 24 10.34 -17.40 21.38
C PRO A 24 11.46 -17.94 20.47
N HIS A 25 11.12 -18.34 19.24
CA HIS A 25 12.03 -18.91 18.26
C HIS A 25 12.43 -17.90 17.16
N LEU A 26 11.80 -16.73 17.12
CA LEU A 26 12.16 -15.67 16.20
C LEU A 26 13.42 -14.94 16.70
N PRO A 27 14.26 -14.40 15.79
CA PRO A 27 15.25 -13.40 16.17
C PRO A 27 14.61 -12.27 16.99
N PRO A 28 15.37 -11.55 17.84
CA PRO A 28 14.83 -10.41 18.58
C PRO A 28 14.05 -9.48 17.67
N LEU A 29 12.75 -9.35 17.94
CA LEU A 29 11.88 -8.48 17.17
C LEU A 29 12.36 -7.05 17.37
N LYS A 30 12.72 -6.42 16.26
CA LYS A 30 13.30 -5.07 16.24
C LYS A 30 12.22 -4.08 15.83
N SER A 31 12.01 -3.04 16.64
CA SER A 31 11.13 -1.94 16.23
C SER A 31 11.76 -1.21 15.04
N PHE A 32 10.94 -0.68 14.13
CA PHE A 32 11.44 0.21 13.09
C PHE A 32 12.14 1.46 13.68
N ALA A 33 11.77 1.86 14.90
CA ALA A 33 12.42 2.95 15.60
C ALA A 33 13.85 2.63 16.10
N ASP A 34 14.26 1.36 16.07
CA ASP A 34 15.60 0.93 16.46
C ASP A 34 16.61 1.03 15.29
N TYR A 35 16.18 1.50 14.11
CA TYR A 35 17.08 1.85 13.01
C TYR A 35 17.49 3.32 13.10
N SER A 36 18.79 3.58 12.96
CA SER A 36 19.34 4.93 13.07
C SER A 36 18.92 5.85 11.92
N SER A 37 18.57 5.29 10.76
CA SER A 37 18.12 6.03 9.58
C SER A 37 17.27 5.16 8.63
N ALA A 38 16.54 5.80 7.72
CA ALA A 38 15.83 5.10 6.65
C ALA A 38 16.78 4.33 5.72
N THR A 39 18.00 4.82 5.52
CA THR A 39 19.05 4.10 4.78
C THR A 39 19.42 2.81 5.48
N ASP A 40 19.68 2.85 6.80
CA ASP A 40 20.03 1.64 7.57
C ASP A 40 18.89 0.62 7.56
N LEU A 41 17.64 1.09 7.66
CA LEU A 41 16.45 0.24 7.51
C LEU A 41 16.43 -0.43 6.13
N ARG A 42 16.56 0.33 5.04
CA ARG A 42 16.54 -0.20 3.67
C ARG A 42 17.67 -1.22 3.45
N THR A 43 18.88 -0.94 3.93
CA THR A 43 20.01 -1.87 3.85
C THR A 43 19.72 -3.17 4.60
N ALA A 44 19.17 -3.09 5.80
CA ALA A 44 18.83 -4.28 6.58
C ALA A 44 17.72 -5.11 5.93
N ILE A 45 16.67 -4.48 5.42
CA ILE A 45 15.58 -5.17 4.71
C ILE A 45 16.11 -5.81 3.42
N ALA A 46 16.91 -5.12 2.63
CA ALA A 46 17.52 -5.68 1.42
C ALA A 46 18.41 -6.90 1.73
N ALA A 47 19.20 -6.83 2.81
CA ALA A 47 20.00 -7.96 3.28
C ALA A 47 19.11 -9.14 3.71
N GLN A 48 18.04 -8.88 4.46
CA GLN A 48 17.10 -9.91 4.89
C GLN A 48 16.39 -10.59 3.71
N VAL A 49 15.87 -9.82 2.75
CA VAL A 49 15.27 -10.35 1.52
C VAL A 49 16.27 -11.20 0.75
N SER A 50 17.52 -10.74 0.61
CA SER A 50 18.57 -11.50 -0.06
C SER A 50 18.87 -12.83 0.63
N GLN A 51 18.88 -12.85 1.97
CA GLN A 51 19.06 -14.08 2.76
C GLN A 51 17.87 -15.03 2.59
N MET A 52 16.64 -14.52 2.60
CA MET A 52 15.43 -15.34 2.40
C MET A 52 15.39 -15.97 1.01
N LEU A 53 15.80 -15.22 -0.03
CA LEU A 53 15.94 -15.73 -1.40
C LEU A 53 17.01 -16.83 -1.47
N ALA A 54 18.20 -16.59 -0.92
CA ALA A 54 19.29 -17.56 -0.92
C ALA A 54 18.95 -18.84 -0.14
N ALA A 55 18.11 -18.73 0.89
CA ALA A 55 17.61 -19.84 1.68
C ALA A 55 16.40 -20.56 1.05
N GLY A 56 15.85 -20.05 -0.06
CA GLY A 56 14.64 -20.60 -0.69
C GLY A 56 13.36 -20.44 0.14
N ILE A 57 13.37 -19.54 1.14
CA ILE A 57 12.19 -19.24 1.98
C ILE A 57 11.17 -18.44 1.16
N VAL A 58 11.66 -17.53 0.33
CA VAL A 58 10.87 -16.80 -0.66
C VAL A 58 11.43 -17.14 -2.02
N THR A 59 10.55 -17.46 -2.97
CA THR A 59 10.93 -17.76 -4.35
C THR A 59 10.07 -16.89 -5.26
N PRO A 60 10.66 -15.94 -6.01
CA PRO A 60 9.91 -15.13 -6.95
C PRO A 60 9.18 -16.01 -7.96
N PRO A 61 7.99 -15.62 -8.43
CA PRO A 61 7.30 -16.35 -9.47
C PRO A 61 8.16 -16.48 -10.75
N SER A 62 8.10 -17.65 -11.39
CA SER A 62 8.65 -17.82 -12.74
C SER A 62 7.68 -17.22 -13.75
N TRP A 63 7.92 -15.96 -14.14
CA TRP A 63 7.01 -15.22 -15.02
C TRP A 63 6.80 -15.88 -16.38
N ALA A 64 7.86 -16.47 -16.95
CA ALA A 64 7.78 -17.21 -18.20
C ALA A 64 6.85 -18.43 -18.08
N ASP A 65 6.97 -19.20 -16.99
CA ASP A 65 6.13 -20.39 -16.76
C ASP A 65 4.67 -20.00 -16.49
N LEU A 66 4.43 -18.81 -15.94
CA LEU A 66 3.10 -18.24 -15.74
C LEU A 66 2.51 -17.60 -17.00
N GLY A 67 3.25 -17.54 -18.12
CA GLY A 67 2.81 -16.83 -19.31
C GLY A 67 2.62 -15.33 -19.06
N VAL A 68 3.53 -14.71 -18.33
CA VAL A 68 3.50 -13.29 -17.96
C VAL A 68 4.79 -12.61 -18.44
N GLU A 69 4.64 -11.50 -19.14
CA GLU A 69 5.73 -10.59 -19.47
C GLU A 69 5.93 -9.59 -18.32
N LYS A 70 7.13 -9.58 -17.73
CA LYS A 70 7.54 -8.57 -16.75
C LYS A 70 8.43 -7.53 -17.44
N SER A 71 8.06 -6.27 -17.38
CA SER A 71 8.83 -5.16 -17.96
C SER A 71 8.86 -3.94 -17.04
N GLU A 72 9.77 -3.01 -17.30
CA GLU A 72 9.86 -1.74 -16.59
C GLU A 72 9.47 -0.59 -17.51
N ILE A 73 8.75 0.37 -16.95
CA ILE A 73 8.38 1.62 -17.61
C ILE A 73 8.75 2.81 -16.72
N ALA A 74 8.73 4.00 -17.32
CA ALA A 74 8.98 5.25 -16.62
C ALA A 74 7.74 6.15 -16.73
N ILE A 75 7.15 6.52 -15.60
CA ILE A 75 5.93 7.32 -15.51
C ILE A 75 6.30 8.77 -15.20
N PRO A 76 6.03 9.73 -16.10
CA PRO A 76 6.27 11.14 -15.81
C PRO A 76 5.29 11.65 -14.73
N VAL A 77 5.78 12.50 -13.82
CA VAL A 77 4.97 13.10 -12.74
C VAL A 77 5.05 14.62 -12.74
N ARG A 78 4.16 15.27 -11.97
CA ARG A 78 3.86 16.72 -12.05
C ARG A 78 5.04 17.67 -11.85
N ASP A 79 6.11 17.22 -11.21
CA ASP A 79 7.31 18.04 -10.94
C ASP A 79 8.44 17.81 -11.94
N GLY A 80 8.17 17.07 -13.02
CA GLY A 80 9.13 16.76 -14.08
C GLY A 80 10.02 15.55 -13.78
N ALA A 81 9.86 14.90 -12.63
CA ALA A 81 10.49 13.61 -12.37
C ALA A 81 9.84 12.49 -13.20
N SER A 82 10.51 11.34 -13.25
CA SER A 82 9.98 10.12 -13.84
C SER A 82 10.14 8.96 -12.86
N LEU A 83 9.03 8.29 -12.55
CA LEU A 83 8.96 7.19 -11.60
C LEU A 83 9.16 5.87 -12.32
N ARG A 84 9.94 4.97 -11.72
CA ARG A 84 9.98 3.59 -12.16
C ARG A 84 8.65 2.91 -11.83
N ALA A 85 8.10 2.16 -12.77
CA ALA A 85 7.02 1.22 -12.50
C ALA A 85 7.30 -0.12 -13.19
N VAL A 86 6.80 -1.19 -12.61
CA VAL A 86 6.96 -2.56 -13.12
C VAL A 86 5.61 -3.05 -13.61
N VAL A 87 5.57 -3.49 -14.86
CA VAL A 87 4.38 -4.02 -15.52
C VAL A 87 4.47 -5.54 -15.55
N TYR A 88 3.39 -6.20 -15.15
CA TYR A 88 3.19 -7.65 -15.24
C TYR A 88 1.98 -7.87 -16.15
N LYS A 89 2.25 -8.29 -17.39
CA LYS A 89 1.26 -8.41 -18.46
C LYS A 89 1.05 -9.88 -18.84
N PRO A 90 -0.18 -10.44 -18.74
CA PRO A 90 -0.47 -11.77 -19.25
C PRO A 90 -0.24 -11.86 -20.78
N THR A 91 0.45 -12.89 -21.27
CA THR A 91 0.81 -13.01 -22.71
C THR A 91 -0.29 -13.62 -23.58
N THR A 92 -1.31 -14.22 -22.97
CA THR A 92 -2.36 -14.99 -23.66
C THR A 92 -3.74 -14.33 -23.61
N ALA A 93 -3.89 -13.25 -22.85
CA ALA A 93 -5.15 -12.54 -22.70
C ALA A 93 -5.32 -11.47 -23.79
N ALA A 94 -6.57 -11.25 -24.23
CA ALA A 94 -6.93 -9.98 -24.84
C ALA A 94 -6.81 -8.86 -23.79
N ARG A 95 -6.85 -7.59 -24.20
CA ARG A 95 -6.78 -6.43 -23.29
C ARG A 95 -7.79 -6.54 -22.15
N GLY A 96 -7.32 -6.94 -20.98
CA GLY A 96 -8.12 -7.18 -19.78
C GLY A 96 -8.13 -5.99 -18.82
N PRO A 97 -8.65 -6.17 -17.60
CA PRO A 97 -8.65 -5.14 -16.57
C PRO A 97 -7.23 -4.69 -16.20
N LEU A 98 -7.14 -3.48 -15.64
CA LEU A 98 -5.89 -2.89 -15.14
C LEU A 98 -5.87 -2.93 -13.60
N ALA A 99 -4.73 -3.28 -13.01
CA ALA A 99 -4.47 -3.13 -11.59
C ALA A 99 -3.30 -2.17 -11.36
N VAL A 100 -3.48 -1.12 -10.57
CA VAL A 100 -2.40 -0.21 -10.13
C VAL A 100 -2.12 -0.45 -8.66
N TYR A 101 -0.88 -0.72 -8.30
CA TYR A 101 -0.47 -1.09 -6.95
C TYR A 101 0.58 -0.14 -6.37
N PHE A 102 0.35 0.26 -5.10
CA PHE A 102 1.31 1.00 -4.28
C PHE A 102 1.79 0.13 -3.11
N HIS A 103 3.09 -0.05 -3.00
CA HIS A 103 3.69 -0.89 -1.96
C HIS A 103 3.61 -0.27 -0.56
N GLY A 104 3.66 -1.11 0.47
CA GLY A 104 3.81 -0.68 1.85
C GLY A 104 5.25 -0.35 2.21
N GLY A 105 5.46 0.03 3.48
CA GLY A 105 6.78 0.33 4.04
C GLY A 105 6.89 1.72 4.66
N GLY A 106 5.82 2.19 5.30
CA GLY A 106 5.81 3.44 6.06
C GLY A 106 6.25 4.67 5.28
N TRP A 107 6.02 4.68 3.96
CA TRP A 107 6.53 5.69 3.02
C TRP A 107 8.05 5.82 2.94
N THR A 108 8.82 4.99 3.65
CA THR A 108 10.28 5.12 3.77
C THR A 108 11.06 3.98 3.14
N PHE A 109 10.45 2.82 2.93
CA PHE A 109 11.07 1.67 2.26
C PHE A 109 10.02 0.91 1.44
N GLY A 110 10.48 -0.15 0.77
CA GLY A 110 9.63 -1.03 -0.02
C GLY A 110 9.89 -0.90 -1.51
N SER A 111 9.33 -1.84 -2.26
CA SER A 111 9.30 -1.79 -3.72
C SER A 111 8.10 -2.56 -4.26
N PRO A 112 7.69 -2.33 -5.51
CA PRO A 112 6.61 -3.10 -6.15
C PRO A 112 6.81 -4.62 -6.10
N GLU A 113 8.06 -5.06 -6.20
CA GLU A 113 8.43 -6.48 -6.27
C GLU A 113 8.09 -7.26 -4.99
N TYR A 114 7.90 -6.58 -3.86
CA TYR A 114 7.52 -7.24 -2.61
C TYR A 114 6.12 -7.88 -2.66
N TRP A 115 5.33 -7.56 -3.69
CA TRP A 115 3.97 -8.08 -3.88
C TRP A 115 3.83 -9.00 -5.09
N GLU A 116 4.93 -9.53 -5.61
CA GLU A 116 4.93 -10.35 -6.84
C GLU A 116 4.01 -11.58 -6.80
N HIS A 117 3.86 -12.24 -5.66
CA HIS A 117 2.88 -13.34 -5.56
C HIS A 117 1.44 -12.87 -5.75
N GLY A 118 1.10 -11.66 -5.34
CA GLY A 118 -0.19 -11.04 -5.62
C GLY A 118 -0.36 -10.74 -7.12
N PHE A 119 0.68 -10.23 -7.78
CA PHE A 119 0.65 -10.03 -9.24
C PHE A 119 0.52 -11.35 -10.01
N ALA A 120 1.17 -12.44 -9.58
CA ALA A 120 0.98 -13.75 -10.17
C ALA A 120 -0.49 -14.22 -10.11
N LEU A 121 -1.16 -13.98 -8.98
CA LEU A 121 -2.58 -14.30 -8.83
C LEU A 121 -3.45 -13.42 -9.76
N LEU A 122 -3.26 -12.11 -9.77
CA LEU A 122 -4.06 -11.21 -10.61
C LEU A 122 -3.86 -11.46 -12.11
N THR A 123 -2.61 -11.67 -12.53
CA THR A 123 -2.30 -11.99 -13.94
C THR A 123 -2.89 -13.32 -14.39
N SER A 124 -3.03 -14.31 -13.49
CA SER A 124 -3.75 -15.56 -13.79
C SER A 124 -5.25 -15.34 -14.07
N MET A 125 -5.81 -14.19 -13.66
CA MET A 125 -7.18 -13.76 -13.95
C MET A 125 -7.26 -12.86 -15.18
N GLY A 126 -6.17 -12.69 -15.94
CA GLY A 126 -6.13 -11.82 -17.12
C GLY A 126 -5.97 -10.32 -16.82
N ILE A 127 -5.55 -9.96 -15.60
CA ILE A 127 -5.39 -8.56 -15.18
C ILE A 127 -3.95 -8.11 -15.40
N THR A 128 -3.75 -7.04 -16.17
CA THR A 128 -2.43 -6.39 -16.28
C THR A 128 -2.17 -5.60 -15.01
N CYS A 129 -1.03 -5.81 -14.37
CA CYS A 129 -0.67 -5.17 -13.12
C CYS A 129 0.48 -4.17 -13.31
N VAL A 130 0.35 -2.97 -12.73
CA VAL A 130 1.39 -1.94 -12.67
C VAL A 130 1.72 -1.66 -11.22
N GLY A 131 2.92 -2.03 -10.80
CA GLY A 131 3.44 -1.72 -9.48
C GLY A 131 4.34 -0.47 -9.52
N VAL A 132 3.99 0.56 -8.75
CA VAL A 132 4.63 1.88 -8.81
C VAL A 132 5.69 2.02 -7.73
N ALA A 133 6.93 2.36 -8.10
CA ALA A 133 7.99 2.72 -7.17
C ALA A 133 7.94 4.23 -6.87
N TYR A 134 6.96 4.63 -6.06
CA TYR A 134 6.78 6.02 -5.63
C TYR A 134 7.98 6.49 -4.79
N ARG A 135 8.23 7.79 -4.76
CA ARG A 135 9.39 8.35 -4.04
C ARG A 135 9.22 8.25 -2.53
N LEU A 136 10.32 7.90 -1.86
CA LEU A 136 10.34 7.57 -0.45
C LEU A 136 10.87 8.71 0.42
N ALA A 137 10.33 8.80 1.62
CA ALA A 137 10.88 9.61 2.70
C ALA A 137 12.11 8.93 3.33
N PRO A 138 13.03 9.70 3.92
CA PRO A 138 12.99 11.15 4.15
C PRO A 138 13.46 12.01 2.97
N GLU A 139 13.98 11.43 1.89
CA GLU A 139 14.47 12.17 0.71
C GLU A 139 13.36 12.96 0.02
N HIS A 140 12.17 12.35 -0.01
CA HIS A 140 10.96 12.94 -0.57
C HIS A 140 9.84 12.90 0.48
N PRO A 141 9.80 13.87 1.42
CA PRO A 141 8.79 13.91 2.46
C PRO A 141 7.40 14.17 1.87
N PHE A 142 6.38 14.08 2.73
CA PHE A 142 5.01 14.46 2.43
C PHE A 142 4.95 15.85 1.75
N PRO A 143 4.11 16.05 0.71
CA PRO A 143 3.12 15.12 0.14
C PRO A 143 3.64 14.33 -1.09
N THR A 144 4.95 14.18 -1.28
CA THR A 144 5.52 13.70 -2.56
C THR A 144 4.96 12.33 -2.97
N ALA A 145 4.96 11.34 -2.08
CA ALA A 145 4.42 10.01 -2.37
C ALA A 145 2.92 10.01 -2.74
N ALA A 146 2.13 10.92 -2.15
CA ALA A 146 0.71 11.07 -2.49
C ALA A 146 0.54 11.64 -3.90
N HIS A 147 1.33 12.65 -4.26
CA HIS A 147 1.36 13.19 -5.63
C HIS A 147 1.79 12.15 -6.65
N ASP A 148 2.83 11.38 -6.34
CA ASP A 148 3.31 10.28 -7.18
C ASP A 148 2.22 9.24 -7.43
N ALA A 149 1.46 8.88 -6.39
CA ALA A 149 0.36 7.91 -6.52
C ALA A 149 -0.78 8.44 -7.39
N ILE A 150 -1.18 9.70 -7.20
CA ILE A 150 -2.23 10.35 -8.00
C ILE A 150 -1.82 10.41 -9.48
N ASP A 151 -0.59 10.89 -9.75
CA ASP A 151 -0.09 11.05 -11.10
C ASP A 151 0.10 9.69 -11.79
N SER A 152 0.58 8.68 -11.06
CA SER A 152 0.75 7.33 -11.60
C SER A 152 -0.56 6.67 -11.95
N LEU A 153 -1.57 6.76 -11.07
CA LEU A 153 -2.90 6.24 -11.37
C LEU A 153 -3.48 6.91 -12.62
N LYS A 154 -3.43 8.24 -12.66
CA LYS A 154 -3.92 9.01 -13.81
C LYS A 154 -3.22 8.60 -15.10
N TRP A 155 -1.89 8.52 -15.09
CA TRP A 155 -1.11 8.08 -16.24
C TRP A 155 -1.47 6.67 -16.68
N CYS A 156 -1.59 5.72 -15.75
CA CYS A 156 -1.95 4.34 -16.10
C CYS A 156 -3.36 4.23 -16.72
N VAL A 157 -4.31 5.05 -16.27
CA VAL A 157 -5.66 5.12 -16.86
C VAL A 157 -5.62 5.72 -18.26
N GLU A 158 -4.89 6.82 -18.46
CA GLU A 158 -4.75 7.50 -19.76
C GLU A 158 -3.99 6.66 -20.80
N HIS A 159 -3.05 5.83 -20.34
CA HIS A 159 -2.18 4.99 -21.18
C HIS A 159 -2.50 3.49 -21.09
N ALA A 160 -3.69 3.11 -20.61
CA ALA A 160 -4.04 1.70 -20.39
C ALA A 160 -3.85 0.82 -21.65
N SER A 161 -4.16 1.36 -22.84
CA SER A 161 -3.95 0.63 -24.10
C SER A 161 -2.49 0.35 -24.43
N GLU A 162 -1.56 1.20 -23.98
CA GLU A 162 -0.11 1.00 -24.13
C GLU A 162 0.39 -0.09 -23.17
N LEU A 163 -0.31 -0.27 -22.06
CA LEU A 163 -0.09 -1.34 -21.08
C LEU A 163 -0.77 -2.66 -21.48
N ASP A 164 -1.43 -2.70 -22.64
CA ASP A 164 -2.27 -3.83 -23.09
C ASP A 164 -3.41 -4.16 -22.09
N ALA A 165 -3.96 -3.11 -21.49
CA ALA A 165 -5.11 -3.15 -20.60
C ALA A 165 -6.28 -2.33 -21.17
N SER A 166 -7.46 -2.49 -20.56
CA SER A 166 -8.68 -1.76 -20.91
C SER A 166 -9.33 -1.17 -19.66
N VAL A 167 -9.52 0.16 -19.66
CA VAL A 167 -10.27 0.84 -18.59
C VAL A 167 -11.76 0.48 -18.60
N GLU A 168 -12.29 0.02 -19.75
CA GLU A 168 -13.69 -0.41 -19.89
C GLU A 168 -13.94 -1.73 -19.15
N GLU A 169 -12.96 -2.63 -19.17
CA GLU A 169 -12.95 -3.89 -18.41
C GLU A 169 -12.75 -3.64 -16.90
N GLY A 170 -12.26 -2.45 -16.55
CA GLY A 170 -12.20 -1.93 -15.19
C GLY A 170 -10.79 -1.73 -14.66
N VAL A 171 -10.69 -0.81 -13.70
CA VAL A 171 -9.45 -0.49 -12.99
C VAL A 171 -9.58 -0.89 -11.53
N LEU A 172 -8.62 -1.67 -11.03
CA LEU A 172 -8.42 -2.00 -9.63
C LEU A 172 -7.29 -1.14 -9.07
N LEU A 173 -7.52 -0.55 -7.91
CA LEU A 173 -6.50 0.20 -7.18
C LEU A 173 -6.14 -0.54 -5.90
N LEU A 174 -4.88 -0.86 -5.72
CA LEU A 174 -4.42 -1.71 -4.63
C LEU A 174 -3.32 -1.03 -3.83
N GLY A 175 -3.27 -1.30 -2.53
CA GLY A 175 -2.12 -0.95 -1.74
C GLY A 175 -2.04 -1.69 -0.43
N THR A 176 -0.84 -1.73 0.14
CA THR A 176 -0.55 -2.30 1.46
C THR A 176 0.00 -1.24 2.40
N SER A 177 -0.46 -1.20 3.66
CA SER A 177 0.03 -0.28 4.69
C SER A 177 0.06 1.19 4.23
N ALA A 178 1.24 1.82 4.18
CA ALA A 178 1.44 3.16 3.61
C ALA A 178 0.97 3.27 2.15
N GLY A 179 1.19 2.25 1.31
CA GLY A 179 0.67 2.22 -0.05
C GLY A 179 -0.85 2.12 -0.12
N ALA A 180 -1.49 1.51 0.89
CA ALA A 180 -2.96 1.51 0.98
C ALA A 180 -3.51 2.91 1.32
N ASN A 181 -2.77 3.71 2.09
CA ASN A 181 -3.07 5.14 2.23
C ASN A 181 -2.99 5.84 0.86
N LEU A 182 -1.90 5.63 0.11
CA LEU A 182 -1.70 6.22 -1.22
C LEU A 182 -2.79 5.81 -2.22
N ALA A 183 -3.19 4.53 -2.22
CA ALA A 183 -4.31 4.03 -3.01
C ALA A 183 -5.61 4.74 -2.65
N ALA A 184 -5.90 4.90 -1.36
CA ALA A 184 -7.10 5.60 -0.91
C ALA A 184 -7.08 7.09 -1.34
N VAL A 185 -5.94 7.78 -1.20
CA VAL A 185 -5.77 9.17 -1.65
C VAL A 185 -6.00 9.30 -3.16
N ALA A 186 -5.35 8.45 -3.96
CA ALA A 186 -5.46 8.51 -5.42
C ALA A 186 -6.91 8.21 -5.89
N SER A 187 -7.60 7.27 -5.24
CA SER A 187 -9.04 7.02 -5.49
C SER A 187 -9.89 8.26 -5.20
N HIS A 188 -9.67 8.92 -4.06
CA HIS A 188 -10.47 10.08 -3.69
C HIS A 188 -10.23 11.25 -4.65
N GLU A 189 -8.98 11.52 -5.02
CA GLU A 189 -8.65 12.53 -6.04
C GLU A 189 -9.27 12.21 -7.41
N ALA A 190 -9.28 10.93 -7.82
CA ALA A 190 -9.87 10.50 -9.08
C ALA A 190 -11.37 10.80 -9.14
N VAL A 191 -12.08 10.48 -8.06
CA VAL A 191 -13.53 10.72 -7.93
C VAL A 191 -13.81 12.22 -7.87
N GLU A 192 -13.10 12.98 -7.03
CA GLU A 192 -13.34 14.41 -6.84
C GLU A 192 -13.06 15.22 -8.11
N ARG A 193 -12.08 14.81 -8.92
CA ARG A 193 -11.73 15.45 -10.18
C ARG A 193 -12.47 14.90 -11.40
N GLY A 194 -13.35 13.90 -11.22
CA GLY A 194 -14.22 13.39 -12.27
C GLY A 194 -13.54 12.50 -13.33
N TRP A 195 -12.40 11.88 -13.01
CA TRP A 195 -11.75 10.89 -13.89
C TRP A 195 -11.72 9.46 -13.31
N GLY A 196 -12.48 9.22 -12.22
CA GLY A 196 -12.57 7.94 -11.53
C GLY A 196 -13.58 6.92 -12.10
N GLU A 197 -14.32 7.22 -13.17
CA GLU A 197 -15.43 6.36 -13.69
C GLU A 197 -14.99 4.93 -14.09
N GLY A 198 -13.70 4.73 -14.39
CA GLY A 198 -13.12 3.41 -14.68
C GLY A 198 -12.73 2.59 -13.44
N ILE A 199 -12.68 3.17 -12.25
CA ILE A 199 -12.22 2.48 -11.03
C ILE A 199 -13.36 1.62 -10.50
N ARG A 200 -13.21 0.29 -10.58
CA ARG A 200 -14.24 -0.68 -10.19
C ARG A 200 -14.02 -1.31 -8.82
N GLY A 201 -12.82 -1.15 -8.27
CA GLY A 201 -12.53 -1.64 -6.92
C GLY A 201 -11.28 -1.02 -6.33
N VAL A 202 -11.31 -0.81 -5.01
CA VAL A 202 -10.15 -0.40 -4.22
C VAL A 202 -9.87 -1.49 -3.18
N VAL A 203 -8.62 -1.96 -3.11
CA VAL A 203 -8.17 -3.01 -2.18
C VAL A 203 -7.13 -2.42 -1.24
N LEU A 204 -7.51 -2.26 0.03
CA LEU A 204 -6.72 -1.62 1.07
C LEU A 204 -6.31 -2.65 2.12
N VAL A 205 -5.03 -3.05 2.11
CA VAL A 205 -4.50 -4.02 3.07
C VAL A 205 -3.77 -3.29 4.20
N ALA A 206 -4.24 -3.47 5.43
CA ALA A 206 -3.74 -2.85 6.67
C ALA A 206 -3.51 -1.32 6.55
N PRO A 207 -4.50 -0.52 6.10
CA PRO A 207 -4.24 0.84 5.67
C PRO A 207 -4.02 1.84 6.82
N GLY A 208 -3.09 2.78 6.62
CA GLY A 208 -2.92 3.96 7.49
C GLY A 208 -3.82 5.12 7.07
N LEU A 209 -5.08 5.14 7.50
CA LEU A 209 -6.07 6.13 7.01
C LEU A 209 -6.26 7.36 7.91
N GLY A 210 -5.56 7.44 9.04
CA GLY A 210 -5.66 8.56 9.97
C GLY A 210 -4.39 8.73 10.80
N HIS A 211 -3.99 9.99 10.99
CA HIS A 211 -2.92 10.38 11.90
C HIS A 211 -3.48 10.51 13.33
N PRO A 212 -2.78 10.01 14.37
CA PRO A 212 -3.26 10.02 15.76
C PRO A 212 -3.57 11.44 16.27
N ASP A 213 -2.81 12.44 15.82
CA ASP A 213 -3.01 13.85 16.23
C ASP A 213 -4.21 14.53 15.54
N ALA A 214 -4.84 13.87 14.56
CA ALA A 214 -5.97 14.41 13.81
C ALA A 214 -7.27 13.61 14.01
N VAL A 215 -7.29 12.69 14.98
CA VAL A 215 -8.48 11.92 15.33
C VAL A 215 -9.54 12.86 15.92
N LYS A 216 -10.73 12.88 15.32
CA LYS A 216 -11.87 13.65 15.83
C LYS A 216 -12.30 13.14 17.20
N GLU A 217 -12.80 14.04 18.05
CA GLU A 217 -13.24 13.71 19.40
C GLU A 217 -14.28 12.57 19.41
N GLU A 218 -15.26 12.65 18.50
CA GLU A 218 -16.31 11.66 18.32
C GLU A 218 -15.83 10.27 17.87
N TRP A 219 -14.56 10.12 17.46
CA TRP A 219 -13.97 8.83 17.06
C TRP A 219 -13.05 8.23 18.11
N ARG A 220 -12.71 8.99 19.18
CA ARG A 220 -11.70 8.56 20.16
C ARG A 220 -12.03 7.26 20.85
N GLU A 221 -13.32 7.01 21.14
CA GLU A 221 -13.75 5.76 21.75
C GLU A 221 -13.47 4.52 20.88
N HIS A 222 -13.39 4.71 19.56
CA HIS A 222 -13.09 3.65 18.58
C HIS A 222 -11.60 3.60 18.20
N TRP A 223 -10.78 4.54 18.66
CA TRP A 223 -9.34 4.64 18.34
C TRP A 223 -8.44 3.91 19.36
N GLY A 224 -8.86 2.70 19.78
CA GLY A 224 -8.21 1.95 20.87
C GLY A 224 -6.93 1.18 20.50
N SER A 225 -6.71 0.90 19.21
CA SER A 225 -5.61 0.03 18.76
C SER A 225 -4.21 0.60 19.04
N TRP A 226 -4.09 1.93 19.12
CA TRP A 226 -2.82 2.59 19.49
C TRP A 226 -2.36 2.25 20.91
N GLU A 227 -3.28 1.92 21.83
CA GLU A 227 -2.93 1.44 23.17
C GLU A 227 -2.87 -0.09 23.22
N GLN A 228 -3.87 -0.76 22.63
CA GLN A 228 -3.98 -2.23 22.66
C GLN A 228 -2.78 -2.92 21.99
N ASN A 229 -2.30 -2.38 20.86
CA ASN A 229 -1.26 -2.98 20.03
C ASN A 229 0.07 -2.21 20.12
N LYS A 230 0.26 -1.42 21.19
CA LYS A 230 1.41 -0.50 21.29
C LYS A 230 2.78 -1.17 21.22
N ASP A 231 2.85 -2.44 21.64
CA ASP A 231 4.06 -3.28 21.70
C ASP A 231 4.00 -4.44 20.69
N ALA A 232 3.21 -4.31 19.61
CA ALA A 232 3.01 -5.38 18.65
C ALA A 232 4.32 -5.82 17.96
N PRO A 233 4.49 -7.13 17.68
CA PRO A 233 5.77 -7.75 17.32
C PRO A 233 6.37 -7.30 15.98
N ILE A 234 5.55 -6.82 15.04
CA ILE A 234 5.99 -6.39 13.70
C ILE A 234 6.01 -4.87 13.57
N LEU A 235 4.99 -4.20 14.11
CA LEU A 235 4.81 -2.76 13.99
C LEU A 235 4.27 -2.21 15.32
N ASP A 236 5.19 -1.77 16.16
CA ASP A 236 4.89 -1.10 17.42
C ASP A 236 4.64 0.40 17.22
N VAL A 237 4.09 1.08 18.23
CA VAL A 237 3.79 2.53 18.15
C VAL A 237 5.07 3.36 17.96
N ARG A 238 6.21 2.90 18.49
CA ARG A 238 7.51 3.56 18.27
C ARG A 238 7.86 3.55 16.78
N GLY A 239 7.70 2.42 16.11
CA GLY A 239 7.93 2.28 14.68
C GLY A 239 7.01 3.16 13.84
N VAL A 240 5.71 3.22 14.18
CA VAL A 240 4.76 4.13 13.49
C VAL A 240 5.19 5.60 13.63
N LYS A 241 5.55 6.04 14.84
CA LYS A 241 6.04 7.40 15.09
C LYS A 241 7.34 7.69 14.32
N TRP A 242 8.25 6.73 14.29
CA TRP A 242 9.49 6.86 13.52
C TRP A 242 9.20 7.06 12.02
N PHE A 243 8.24 6.34 11.42
CA PHE A 243 7.83 6.59 10.04
C PHE A 243 7.26 8.01 9.84
N PHE A 244 6.47 8.52 10.79
CA PHE A 244 5.99 9.90 10.73
C PHE A 244 7.11 10.93 10.84
N GLU A 245 8.16 10.69 11.63
CA GLU A 245 9.34 11.56 11.69
C GLU A 245 10.08 11.63 10.35
N GLN A 246 10.16 10.50 9.63
CA GLN A 246 10.76 10.47 8.30
C GLN A 246 9.83 11.12 7.25
N TYR A 247 8.56 10.74 7.23
CA TYR A 247 7.59 11.14 6.21
C TYR A 247 7.10 12.58 6.38
N LYS A 248 7.06 13.08 7.61
CA LYS A 248 6.60 14.42 7.99
C LYS A 248 5.20 14.76 7.47
N PRO A 249 4.18 13.88 7.67
CA PRO A 249 2.83 14.18 7.23
C PRO A 249 2.28 15.41 7.94
N ILE A 250 1.43 16.17 7.24
CA ILE A 250 0.56 17.17 7.89
C ILE A 250 -0.63 16.40 8.47
N PRO A 251 -0.80 16.32 9.81
CA PRO A 251 -1.74 15.39 10.44
C PRO A 251 -3.18 15.46 9.92
N ASP A 252 -3.72 16.66 9.76
CA ASP A 252 -5.10 16.92 9.34
C ASP A 252 -5.27 17.03 7.82
N SER A 253 -4.19 16.90 7.05
CA SER A 253 -4.30 16.86 5.60
C SER A 253 -5.02 15.58 5.16
N PRO A 254 -5.97 15.67 4.20
CA PRO A 254 -6.66 14.48 3.69
C PRO A 254 -5.73 13.50 2.95
N TYR A 255 -4.52 13.93 2.57
CA TYR A 255 -3.52 13.03 1.98
C TYR A 255 -2.77 12.20 3.02
N ALA A 256 -2.76 12.60 4.29
CA ALA A 256 -2.23 11.82 5.39
C ALA A 256 -3.34 11.07 6.13
N SER A 257 -4.44 11.79 6.41
CA SER A 257 -5.62 11.30 7.11
C SER A 257 -6.81 11.26 6.16
N VAL A 258 -6.87 10.23 5.32
CA VAL A 258 -7.93 10.06 4.32
C VAL A 258 -9.32 10.08 4.95
N LEU A 259 -9.48 9.62 6.21
CA LEU A 259 -10.75 9.71 6.96
C LEU A 259 -11.28 11.15 7.10
N LEU A 260 -10.43 12.16 6.93
CA LEU A 260 -10.79 13.58 6.98
C LEU A 260 -11.06 14.19 5.59
N TRP A 261 -11.25 13.37 4.55
CA TRP A 261 -11.52 13.87 3.20
C TRP A 261 -12.65 14.91 3.19
N PRO A 262 -12.44 16.16 2.69
CA PRO A 262 -13.43 17.24 2.81
C PRO A 262 -14.79 16.92 2.18
N GLY A 263 -14.79 16.22 1.04
CA GLY A 263 -16.01 15.75 0.36
C GLY A 263 -16.65 14.51 0.99
N GLY A 264 -16.08 13.97 2.07
CA GLY A 264 -16.43 12.67 2.63
C GLY A 264 -16.09 11.51 1.68
N HIS A 265 -16.72 10.35 1.91
CA HIS A 265 -16.42 9.10 1.21
C HIS A 265 -17.55 8.61 0.30
N LYS A 266 -18.62 9.40 0.16
CA LYS A 266 -19.77 9.03 -0.67
C LYS A 266 -19.35 9.05 -2.15
N GLY A 267 -19.66 7.98 -2.87
CA GLY A 267 -19.32 7.84 -4.28
C GLY A 267 -17.93 7.28 -4.56
N GLN A 268 -17.15 6.93 -3.52
CA GLN A 268 -15.96 6.14 -3.71
C GLN A 268 -16.30 4.75 -4.29
N PRO A 269 -15.38 4.15 -5.09
CA PRO A 269 -15.59 2.82 -5.63
C PRO A 269 -15.77 1.77 -4.53
N PRO A 270 -16.36 0.60 -4.86
CA PRO A 270 -16.41 -0.53 -3.94
C PRO A 270 -15.04 -0.81 -3.33
N THR A 271 -14.96 -0.79 -2.00
CA THR A 271 -13.68 -0.88 -1.28
C THR A 271 -13.65 -2.14 -0.43
N TYR A 272 -12.66 -2.99 -0.66
CA TYR A 272 -12.29 -4.07 0.23
C TYR A 272 -11.19 -3.57 1.17
N MET A 273 -11.43 -3.67 2.48
CA MET A 273 -10.45 -3.29 3.50
C MET A 273 -10.11 -4.51 4.36
N GLN A 274 -8.84 -4.86 4.43
CA GLN A 274 -8.32 -5.87 5.34
C GLN A 274 -7.62 -5.17 6.50
N ALA A 275 -8.10 -5.36 7.72
CA ALA A 275 -7.37 -4.97 8.92
C ALA A 275 -6.48 -6.13 9.39
N MET A 276 -5.36 -5.81 10.04
CA MET A 276 -4.54 -6.76 10.77
C MET A 276 -4.65 -6.42 12.26
N GLY A 277 -5.03 -7.41 13.05
CA GLY A 277 -5.18 -7.32 14.50
C GLY A 277 -3.87 -7.46 15.23
#